data_AF-A0A528NPP6-F1
#
_entry.id   AF-A0A528NPP6-F1
#
_cell.length_a   1.000
_cell.length_b   1.000
_cell.length_c   1.000
_cell.angle_alpha   90.00
_cell.angle_beta   90.00
_cell.angle_gamma   90.00
#
_symmetry.space_group_name_H-M   'P 1'
#
loop_
_entity.id
_entity.type
_entity.pdbx_description
1 polymer ?
#
loop_
_entity_poly.entity_id
_entity_poly.type
_entity_poly.pdbx_seq_one_letter_code
_entity_poly.pdbx_strand_id
1 'polypeptide(L)'
;MFFLGDCVSGIINFRLRHDDVLIAELADVLVRWTMLSNGALDGERAEAILKGYCRVRQLQDNERQALAAFALAAAATFIAVSEGSIDLRVRAENAFLSAQSLFAARETPIGAA
;
A
#
# COMPACT_ATOMS: atom_id res chain seq x y z
N MET A 1 -15.69 -0.21 3.13
CA MET A 1 -15.99 -0.68 1.76
C MET A 1 -16.98 -1.82 1.87
N PHE A 2 -17.97 -1.89 0.98
CA PHE A 2 -18.95 -2.97 0.94
C PHE A 2 -18.80 -3.81 -0.32
N PHE A 3 -19.17 -5.09 -0.19
CA PHE A 3 -19.19 -6.08 -1.26
C PHE A 3 -20.58 -6.69 -1.38
N LEU A 4 -21.00 -6.99 -2.60
CA LEU A 4 -22.11 -7.88 -2.92
C LEU A 4 -21.53 -9.06 -3.70
N GLY A 5 -21.33 -10.19 -3.00
CA GLY A 5 -20.50 -11.27 -3.53
C GLY A 5 -19.07 -10.78 -3.75
N ASP A 6 -18.55 -10.98 -4.96
CA ASP A 6 -17.19 -10.57 -5.34
C ASP A 6 -17.13 -9.14 -5.93
N CYS A 7 -18.25 -8.42 -5.96
CA CYS A 7 -18.32 -7.08 -6.53
C CYS A 7 -18.28 -6.01 -5.43
N VAL A 8 -17.39 -5.03 -5.57
CA VAL A 8 -17.42 -3.81 -4.74
C VAL A 8 -18.71 -3.06 -5.02
N SER A 9 -19.54 -2.89 -4.00
CA SER A 9 -20.87 -2.27 -4.11
C SER A 9 -20.92 -0.85 -3.55
N GLY A 10 -19.91 -0.43 -2.77
CA GLY A 10 -19.84 0.92 -2.26
C GLY A 10 -18.55 1.25 -1.50
N ILE A 11 -18.11 2.50 -1.67
CA ILE A 11 -17.09 3.15 -0.84
C ILE A 11 -17.83 4.16 0.04
N ILE A 12 -17.54 4.14 1.35
CA ILE A 12 -18.30 4.90 2.35
C ILE A 12 -17.36 5.56 3.36
N ASN A 13 -17.94 6.39 4.24
CA ASN A 13 -17.28 7.04 5.37
C ASN A 13 -16.23 8.12 5.01
N PHE A 14 -16.56 9.01 4.06
CA PHE A 14 -15.73 10.15 3.65
C PHE A 14 -15.70 11.33 4.65
N ARG A 15 -16.02 11.11 5.94
CA ARG A 15 -16.13 12.19 6.94
C ARG A 15 -14.77 12.81 7.30
N LEU A 16 -13.69 12.06 7.13
CA LEU A 16 -12.31 12.47 7.43
C LEU A 16 -11.49 12.69 6.15
N ARG A 17 -12.14 12.93 5.01
CA ARG A 17 -11.41 13.23 3.78
C ARG A 17 -10.56 14.48 3.98
N HIS A 18 -9.30 14.40 3.60
CA HIS A 18 -8.34 15.48 3.57
C HIS A 18 -7.82 15.59 2.14
N ASP A 19 -7.45 16.80 1.72
CA ASP A 19 -6.80 16.99 0.43
C ASP A 19 -5.35 16.51 0.57
N ASP A 20 -5.04 15.37 -0.02
CA ASP A 20 -3.71 14.77 -0.05
C ASP A 20 -3.39 14.20 -1.44
N VAL A 21 -2.17 13.73 -1.64
CA VAL A 21 -1.75 13.02 -2.84
C VAL A 21 -2.40 11.64 -2.90
N LEU A 22 -2.82 11.21 -4.09
CA LEU A 22 -3.57 9.95 -4.27
C LEU A 22 -2.82 8.70 -3.78
N ILE A 23 -1.48 8.73 -3.81
CA ILE A 23 -0.65 7.62 -3.33
C ILE A 23 -0.66 7.46 -1.81
N ALA A 24 -1.00 8.50 -1.05
CA ALA A 24 -1.15 8.41 0.40
C ALA A 24 -2.34 7.50 0.75
N GLU A 25 -3.48 7.73 0.09
CA GLU A 25 -4.68 6.89 0.22
C GLU A 25 -4.43 5.46 -0.30
N LEU A 26 -3.71 5.31 -1.42
CA LEU A 26 -3.34 3.98 -1.93
C LEU A 26 -2.43 3.21 -0.95
N ALA A 27 -1.48 3.90 -0.32
CA ALA A 27 -0.60 3.31 0.69
C ALA A 27 -1.39 2.86 1.93
N ASP A 28 -2.35 3.66 2.41
CA ASP A 28 -3.23 3.27 3.53
C ASP A 28 -4.07 2.03 3.18
N VAL A 29 -4.62 1.96 1.96
CA VAL A 29 -5.31 0.75 1.48
C VAL A 29 -4.37 -0.46 1.45
N LEU A 30 -3.16 -0.33 0.92
CA LEU A 30 -2.19 -1.42 0.90
C LEU A 30 -1.90 -1.92 2.31
N VAL A 31 -1.52 -1.02 3.22
CA VAL A 31 -1.21 -1.38 4.61
C VAL A 31 -2.40 -2.07 5.28
N ARG A 32 -3.59 -1.47 5.25
CA ARG A 32 -4.75 -2.00 5.99
C ARG A 32 -5.25 -3.34 5.47
N TRP A 33 -5.02 -3.65 4.19
CA TRP A 33 -5.59 -4.83 3.55
C TRP A 33 -4.59 -5.98 3.41
N THR A 34 -3.29 -5.69 3.46
CA THR A 34 -2.25 -6.68 3.16
C THR A 34 -1.20 -6.82 4.24
N MET A 35 -1.15 -5.93 5.23
CA MET A 35 -0.15 -6.04 6.30
C MET A 35 -0.36 -7.29 7.16
N LEU A 36 0.72 -8.04 7.33
CA LEU A 36 0.83 -9.20 8.20
C LEU A 36 1.19 -8.79 9.63
N SER A 37 1.13 -9.72 10.58
CA SER A 37 1.43 -9.45 11.99
C SER A 37 2.84 -8.89 12.23
N ASN A 38 3.82 -9.25 11.38
CA ASN A 38 5.18 -8.73 11.45
C ASN A 38 5.37 -7.36 10.75
N GLY A 39 4.32 -6.77 10.20
CA GLY A 39 4.37 -5.51 9.46
C GLY A 39 4.72 -5.64 7.97
N ALA A 40 5.13 -6.81 7.49
CA ALA A 40 5.35 -7.04 6.07
C ALA A 40 4.02 -7.01 5.31
N LEU A 41 4.05 -6.65 4.03
CA LEU A 41 2.86 -6.69 3.18
C LEU A 41 2.78 -8.05 2.46
N ASP A 42 1.59 -8.65 2.43
CA ASP A 42 1.27 -9.78 1.57
C ASP A 42 1.42 -9.37 0.10
N GLY A 43 2.43 -9.93 -0.57
CA GLY A 43 2.82 -9.53 -1.91
C GLY A 43 1.75 -9.81 -2.97
N GLU A 44 1.03 -10.94 -2.88
CA GLU A 44 0.00 -11.31 -3.84
C GLU A 44 -1.19 -10.34 -3.75
N ARG A 45 -1.65 -10.07 -2.52
CA ARG A 45 -2.75 -9.13 -2.30
C ARG A 45 -2.36 -7.70 -2.67
N ALA A 46 -1.15 -7.29 -2.32
CA ALA A 46 -0.65 -5.96 -2.66
C ALA A 46 -0.57 -5.77 -4.18
N GLU A 47 -0.08 -6.77 -4.91
CA GLU A 47 -0.04 -6.73 -6.36
C GLU A 47 -1.44 -6.72 -6.98
N ALA A 48 -2.40 -7.48 -6.43
CA ALA A 48 -3.79 -7.46 -6.89
C ALA A 48 -4.43 -6.07 -6.73
N ILE A 49 -4.22 -5.40 -5.60
CA ILE A 49 -4.68 -4.03 -5.37
C ILE A 49 -4.05 -3.07 -6.39
N LEU A 50 -2.72 -3.13 -6.57
CA LEU A 50 -2.02 -2.26 -7.51
C LEU A 50 -2.46 -2.50 -8.96
N LYS A 51 -2.65 -3.75 -9.37
CA LYS A 51 -3.18 -4.11 -10.70
C LYS A 51 -4.59 -3.54 -10.90
N GLY A 52 -5.46 -3.68 -9.90
CA GLY A 52 -6.81 -3.12 -9.91
C GLY A 52 -6.82 -1.60 -10.04
N TYR A 53 -6.01 -0.90 -9.23
CA TYR A 53 -5.86 0.55 -9.31
C TYR A 53 -5.31 1.01 -10.67
N CYS A 54 -4.22 0.38 -11.14
CA CYS A 54 -3.58 0.74 -12.41
C CYS A 54 -4.46 0.50 -13.63
N ARG A 55 -5.49 -0.34 -13.53
CA ARG A 55 -6.48 -0.52 -14.61
C ARG A 55 -7.29 0.74 -14.89
N VAL A 56 -7.46 1.61 -13.88
CA VAL A 56 -8.21 2.87 -13.99
C VAL A 56 -7.26 4.06 -14.12
N ARG A 57 -6.16 4.08 -13.37
CA ARG A 57 -5.18 5.16 -13.38
C ARG A 57 -3.76 4.63 -13.22
N GLN A 58 -2.92 4.86 -14.21
CA GLN A 58 -1.50 4.50 -14.13
C GLN A 58 -0.77 5.34 -13.06
N LEU A 59 0.09 4.68 -12.29
CA LEU A 59 1.03 5.37 -11.41
C LEU A 59 2.15 6.02 -12.22
N GLN A 60 2.42 7.28 -11.91
CA GLN A 60 3.58 8.02 -12.42
C GLN A 60 4.87 7.53 -11.74
N ASP A 61 6.03 7.85 -12.32
CA ASP A 61 7.31 7.36 -11.80
C ASP A 61 7.63 7.92 -10.41
N ASN A 62 7.35 9.20 -10.18
CA ASN A 62 7.46 9.83 -8.86
C ASN A 62 6.53 9.16 -7.83
N GLU A 63 5.33 8.76 -8.25
CA GLU A 63 4.36 8.05 -7.41
C GLU A 63 4.85 6.66 -7.02
N ARG A 64 5.43 5.91 -7.97
CA ARG A 64 6.04 4.59 -7.70
C ARG A 64 7.21 4.71 -6.72
N GLN A 65 8.08 5.69 -6.93
CA GLN A 65 9.24 5.94 -6.07
C GLN A 65 8.82 6.35 -4.66
N ALA A 66 7.76 7.16 -4.53
CA ALA A 66 7.28 7.64 -3.24
C ALA A 66 6.42 6.63 -2.48
N LEU A 67 5.79 5.65 -3.16
CA LEU A 67 4.79 4.78 -2.53
C LEU A 67 5.31 4.04 -1.30
N ALA A 68 6.56 3.57 -1.32
CA ALA A 68 7.14 2.87 -0.17
C ALA A 68 7.26 3.79 1.06
N ALA A 69 7.61 5.06 0.87
CA ALA A 69 7.66 6.03 1.97
C ALA A 69 6.27 6.31 2.54
N PHE A 70 5.25 6.42 1.69
CA PHE A 70 3.86 6.54 2.15
C PHE A 70 3.37 5.27 2.86
N ALA A 71 3.78 4.08 2.41
CA ALA A 71 3.46 2.82 3.09
C ALA A 71 4.09 2.74 4.48
N LEU A 72 5.32 3.25 4.66
CA LEU A 72 5.95 3.38 5.98
C LEU A 72 5.13 4.29 6.91
N ALA A 73 4.74 5.47 6.42
CA ALA A 73 3.96 6.43 7.20
C ALA A 73 2.57 5.88 7.59
N ALA A 74 1.89 5.23 6.64
CA ALA A 74 0.61 4.57 6.85
C ALA A 74 0.73 3.42 7.87
N ALA A 75 1.76 2.56 7.75
CA ALA A 75 2.02 1.49 8.70
C ALA A 75 2.27 2.02 10.12
N ALA A 76 3.15 3.02 10.26
CA ALA A 76 3.43 3.63 11.55
C ALA A 76 2.17 4.20 12.21
N THR A 77 1.33 4.89 11.44
CA THR A 77 0.05 5.45 11.90
C THR A 77 -0.92 4.34 12.32
N PHE A 78 -1.10 3.33 11.47
CA PHE A 78 -2.01 2.22 11.72
C PHE A 78 -1.62 1.45 12.99
N ILE A 79 -0.35 1.12 13.16
CA ILE A 79 0.16 0.38 14.32
C ILE A 79 -0.02 1.20 15.61
N ALA A 80 0.37 2.48 15.58
CA ALA A 80 0.26 3.36 16.74
C ALA A 80 -1.19 3.48 17.25
N VAL A 81 -2.16 3.53 16.34
CA VAL A 81 -3.59 3.71 16.68
C VAL A 81 -4.27 2.38 17.02
N SER A 82 -3.89 1.28 16.38
CA SER A 82 -4.71 0.05 16.36
C SER A 82 -4.16 -1.10 17.20
N GLU A 83 -2.85 -1.17 17.40
CA GLU A 83 -2.19 -2.37 17.98
C GLU A 83 -1.25 -2.07 19.16
N GLY A 84 -1.08 -0.79 19.49
CA GLY A 84 -0.07 -0.34 20.45
C GLY A 84 1.33 -0.26 19.83
N SER A 85 2.21 0.52 20.44
CA SER A 85 3.50 0.89 19.83
C SER A 85 4.61 -0.17 19.96
N ILE A 86 4.26 -1.44 20.25
CA ILE A 86 5.24 -2.52 20.36
C ILE A 86 5.82 -2.81 18.97
N ASP A 87 7.15 -2.80 18.88
CA ASP A 87 7.90 -3.03 17.64
C ASP A 87 7.49 -2.14 16.45
N LEU A 88 6.88 -0.97 16.73
CA LEU A 88 6.36 -0.06 15.71
C LEU A 88 7.39 0.25 14.64
N ARG A 89 8.64 0.54 15.04
CA ARG A 89 9.73 0.83 14.12
C ARG A 89 9.98 -0.34 13.17
N VAL A 90 10.17 -1.55 13.71
CA VAL A 90 10.50 -2.75 12.94
C VAL A 90 9.37 -3.10 11.98
N ARG A 91 8.12 -3.02 12.44
CA ARG A 91 6.95 -3.33 11.62
C ARG A 91 6.73 -2.30 10.51
N ALA A 92 6.92 -1.02 10.78
CA ALA A 92 6.85 0.03 9.77
C ALA A 92 7.99 -0.08 8.74
N GLU A 93 9.20 -0.45 9.17
CA GLU A 93 10.32 -0.76 8.28
C GLU A 93 10.01 -1.98 7.39
N ASN A 94 9.38 -3.03 7.93
CA ASN A 94 8.96 -4.18 7.12
C ASN A 94 7.93 -3.79 6.05
N ALA A 95 6.97 -2.93 6.38
CA ALA A 95 6.00 -2.43 5.41
C ALA A 95 6.68 -1.64 4.27
N PHE A 96 7.68 -0.80 4.61
CA PHE A 96 8.49 -0.08 3.64
C PHE A 96 9.23 -1.03 2.69
N LEU A 97 9.92 -2.02 3.24
CA LEU A 97 10.72 -2.97 2.46
C LEU A 97 9.81 -3.83 1.55
N SER A 98 8.66 -4.28 2.05
CA SER A 98 7.68 -4.98 1.23
C SER A 98 7.11 -4.09 0.11
N ALA A 99 6.81 -2.82 0.38
CA ALA A 99 6.30 -1.90 -0.63
C ALA A 99 7.35 -1.57 -1.71
N GLN A 100 8.63 -1.46 -1.32
CA GLN A 100 9.74 -1.23 -2.25
C GLN A 100 9.93 -2.41 -3.22
N SER A 101 9.76 -3.66 -2.74
CA SER A 101 9.93 -4.84 -3.59
C SER A 101 8.85 -5.00 -4.67
N LEU A 102 7.66 -4.38 -4.50
CA LEU A 102 6.57 -4.42 -5.47
C LEU A 102 6.94 -3.83 -6.84
N PHE A 103 7.92 -2.93 -6.88
CA PHE A 103 8.38 -2.30 -8.11
C PHE A 103 9.79 -2.73 -8.54
N ALA A 104 10.60 -3.24 -7.61
CA ALA A 104 11.96 -3.69 -7.91
C ALA A 104 12.03 -4.83 -8.96
N ALA A 105 10.99 -5.68 -9.06
CA ALA A 105 10.95 -6.78 -10.02
C ALA A 105 10.65 -6.36 -11.48
N ARG A 106 10.38 -5.07 -11.75
CA ARG A 106 10.04 -4.57 -13.10
C ARG A 106 11.19 -3.88 -13.82
N GLU A 107 12.35 -3.76 -13.18
CA GLU A 107 13.58 -3.17 -13.73
C GLU A 107 14.58 -4.27 -14.14
N THR A 108 14.19 -5.21 -15.02
CA THR A 108 15.21 -6.01 -15.73
C THR A 108 15.75 -5.16 -16.87
N PRO A 109 17.07 -4.89 -16.96
CA PRO A 109 17.64 -4.23 -18.12
C PRO A 109 17.47 -5.13 -19.34
N ILE A 110 16.77 -4.64 -20.36
CA ILE A 110 16.82 -5.19 -21.71
C ILE A 110 18.23 -4.89 -22.24
N GLY A 111 19.13 -5.86 -22.16
CA GLY A 111 20.51 -5.66 -22.63
C GLY A 111 21.50 -6.72 -22.20
N ALA A 112 21.25 -7.99 -22.53
CA ALA A 112 22.30 -8.99 -22.67
C ALA A 112 21.90 -9.91 -23.83
N ALA A 113 22.26 -9.47 -25.03
CA ALA A 113 22.30 -10.28 -26.25
C ALA A 113 23.65 -11.00 -26.33
#